data_AF-A0A9P6U7F2-F1
#
_entry.id   AF-A0A9P6U7F2-F1
#
_cell.length_a   1.000
_cell.length_b   1.000
_cell.length_c   1.000
_cell.angle_alpha   90.00
_cell.angle_beta   90.00
_cell.angle_gamma   90.00
#
_symmetry.space_group_name_H-M   'P 1'
#
loop_
_entity.id
_entity.type
_entity.pdbx_description
1 polymer ?
#
loop_
_entity_poly.entity_id
_entity_poly.type
_entity_poly.pdbx_seq_one_letter_code
_entity_poly.pdbx_strand_id
1 'polypeptide(L)'
;MPENNSNSQRLPVVLIIGAGLGGLMMGALLERVGITYQIFERANKVKPLGSAMSLGPNILPVFEQLGLMDELMKNVWSKGHSRT
;
A
#
# COMPACT_ATOMS: atom_id res chain seq x y z
N MET A 1 7.63 -33.90 -36.66
CA MET A 1 6.67 -33.33 -35.70
C MET A 1 7.41 -32.22 -34.96
N PRO A 2 7.06 -30.93 -35.11
CA PRO A 2 7.72 -29.88 -34.32
C PRO A 2 7.07 -29.80 -32.94
N GLU A 3 7.89 -29.83 -31.88
CA GLU A 3 7.50 -29.55 -30.51
C GLU A 3 7.10 -28.08 -30.38
N ASN A 4 5.84 -27.83 -30.01
CA ASN A 4 5.34 -26.50 -29.68
C ASN A 4 5.62 -26.20 -28.20
N ASN A 5 6.83 -25.71 -27.89
CA ASN A 5 7.14 -25.20 -26.56
C ASN A 5 6.59 -23.76 -26.40
N SER A 6 5.27 -23.64 -26.31
CA SER A 6 4.60 -22.45 -25.82
C SER A 6 4.77 -22.35 -24.30
N ASN A 7 5.99 -22.16 -23.84
CA ASN A 7 6.25 -21.78 -22.44
C ASN A 7 5.87 -20.31 -22.32
N SER A 8 4.57 -20.04 -22.19
CA SER A 8 4.04 -18.72 -21.86
C SER A 8 4.63 -18.34 -20.51
N GLN A 9 5.75 -17.63 -20.53
CA GLN A 9 6.43 -17.11 -19.37
C GLN A 9 5.44 -16.18 -18.66
N ARG A 10 4.68 -16.72 -17.70
CA ARG A 10 3.82 -15.90 -16.85
C ARG A 10 4.76 -14.96 -16.11
N LEU A 11 4.55 -13.66 -16.31
CA LEU A 11 5.28 -12.65 -15.56
C LEU A 11 5.11 -12.96 -14.06
N PRO A 12 6.18 -12.91 -13.26
CA PRO A 12 6.10 -13.20 -11.84
C PRO A 12 5.13 -12.22 -11.17
N VAL A 13 4.19 -12.76 -10.40
CA VAL A 13 3.22 -11.99 -9.61
C VAL A 13 3.79 -11.77 -8.22
N VAL A 14 3.72 -10.54 -7.72
CA VAL A 14 4.14 -10.23 -6.34
C VAL A 14 3.03 -10.59 -5.37
N LEU A 15 3.30 -11.46 -4.40
CA LEU A 15 2.37 -11.76 -3.31
C LEU A 15 2.71 -10.91 -2.09
N ILE A 16 1.72 -10.19 -1.57
CA ILE A 16 1.82 -9.38 -0.35
C ILE A 16 0.93 -10.04 0.71
N ILE A 17 1.53 -10.44 1.82
CA ILE A 17 0.81 -11.03 2.96
C ILE A 17 0.65 -9.96 4.06
N GLY A 18 -0.59 -9.54 4.27
CA GLY A 18 -1.01 -8.49 5.20
C GLY A 18 -1.48 -7.23 4.47
N ALA A 19 -2.72 -6.81 4.70
CA ALA A 19 -3.29 -5.54 4.18
C ALA A 19 -3.21 -4.41 5.24
N GLY A 20 -2.12 -4.39 6.00
CA GLY A 20 -1.76 -3.26 6.85
C GLY A 20 -1.18 -2.10 6.02
N LEU A 21 -0.77 -1.02 6.69
CA LEU A 21 -0.23 0.18 6.04
C LEU A 21 0.90 -0.14 5.05
N GLY A 22 1.90 -0.92 5.45
CA GLY A 22 3.02 -1.28 4.57
C GLY A 22 2.60 -2.12 3.36
N GLY A 23 1.69 -3.09 3.56
CA GLY A 23 1.21 -3.95 2.47
C GLY A 23 0.36 -3.19 1.44
N LEU A 24 -0.51 -2.31 1.91
CA LEU A 24 -1.31 -1.43 1.04
C LEU A 24 -0.45 -0.38 0.34
N MET A 25 0.54 0.21 1.02
CA MET A 25 1.49 1.14 0.40
C MET A 25 2.28 0.43 -0.70
N MET A 26 2.77 -0.79 -0.44
CA MET A 26 3.48 -1.57 -1.45
C MET A 26 2.59 -1.91 -2.65
N GLY A 27 1.35 -2.36 -2.42
CA GLY A 27 0.39 -2.61 -3.49
C GLY A 27 0.15 -1.36 -4.33
N ALA A 28 -0.05 -0.21 -3.69
CA ALA A 28 -0.25 1.06 -4.39
C ALA A 28 0.99 1.49 -5.19
N LEU A 29 2.20 1.26 -4.69
CA LEU A 29 3.43 1.53 -5.45
C LEU A 29 3.55 0.59 -6.66
N LEU A 30 3.30 -0.71 -6.49
CA LEU A 30 3.32 -1.70 -7.57
C LEU A 30 2.28 -1.41 -8.65
N GLU A 31 1.07 -1.00 -8.25
CA GLU A 31 0.02 -0.55 -9.15
C GLU A 31 0.50 0.59 -10.05
N ARG A 32 1.14 1.62 -9.45
CA ARG A 32 1.63 2.80 -10.18
C ARG A 32 2.74 2.48 -11.18
N VAL A 33 3.53 1.44 -10.94
CA VAL A 33 4.59 0.99 -11.87
C VAL A 33 4.15 -0.14 -12.80
N GLY A 34 2.88 -0.55 -12.74
CA GLY A 34 2.31 -1.56 -13.62
C GLY A 34 2.78 -3.00 -13.35
N ILE A 35 3.18 -3.31 -12.11
CA ILE A 35 3.58 -4.67 -11.71
C ILE A 35 2.37 -5.40 -11.14
N THR A 36 2.07 -6.59 -11.64
CA THR A 36 0.98 -7.43 -11.14
C THR A 36 1.25 -7.90 -9.71
N TYR A 37 0.28 -7.70 -8.81
CA TYR A 37 0.36 -8.15 -7.42
C TYR A 37 -0.96 -8.72 -6.90
N GLN A 38 -0.88 -9.43 -5.78
CA GLN A 38 -2.03 -9.88 -4.99
C GLN A 38 -1.77 -9.63 -3.51
N ILE A 39 -2.76 -9.07 -2.80
CA ILE A 39 -2.70 -8.84 -1.36
C ILE A 39 -3.64 -9.80 -0.65
N PHE A 40 -3.13 -10.48 0.37
CA PHE A 40 -3.90 -11.38 1.23
C PHE A 40 -3.95 -10.82 2.65
N GLU A 41 -5.11 -10.84 3.29
CA GLU A 41 -5.28 -10.41 4.69
C GLU A 41 -6.18 -11.40 5.43
N ARG A 42 -5.82 -11.70 6.67
CA ARG A 42 -6.62 -12.61 7.52
C ARG A 42 -7.88 -11.93 8.04
N ALA A 43 -7.84 -10.61 8.26
CA ALA A 43 -8.96 -9.84 8.76
C ALA A 43 -10.03 -9.72 7.68
N ASN A 44 -11.25 -10.12 8.01
CA ASN A 44 -12.40 -10.02 7.11
C ASN A 44 -12.91 -8.58 6.90
N LYS A 45 -12.44 -7.63 7.72
CA LYS A 45 -12.81 -6.21 7.68
C LYS A 45 -11.63 -5.36 8.14
N VAL A 46 -11.45 -4.20 7.50
CA VAL A 46 -10.55 -3.15 7.98
C VAL A 46 -11.15 -2.58 9.27
N LYS A 47 -10.40 -2.66 10.37
CA LYS A 47 -10.79 -2.06 11.65
C LYS A 47 -9.82 -0.93 11.97
N PRO A 48 -10.30 0.25 12.38
CA PRO A 48 -9.43 1.28 12.92
C PRO A 48 -8.66 0.70 14.11
N LEU A 49 -7.34 0.71 14.03
CA LEU A 49 -6.51 0.51 15.20
C LEU A 49 -6.73 1.77 16.04
N GLY A 50 -7.45 1.66 17.17
CA GLY A 50 -7.72 2.78 18.09
C GLY A 50 -6.46 3.32 18.78
N SER A 51 -5.30 3.20 18.14
CA SER A 51 -3.98 3.58 18.63
C SER A 51 -3.47 4.80 17.86
N ALA A 52 -2.85 5.74 18.56
CA ALA A 52 -2.04 6.76 17.93
C ALA A 52 -0.88 6.10 17.18
N MET A 53 -0.67 6.48 15.92
CA MET A 53 0.47 6.05 15.11
C MET A 53 1.31 7.28 14.76
N SER A 54 2.58 7.26 15.15
CA SER A 54 3.54 8.28 14.73
C SER A 54 4.15 7.90 13.39
N LEU A 55 4.14 8.85 12.46
CA LEU A 55 4.84 8.72 11.18
C LEU A 55 6.18 9.46 11.28
N GLY A 56 7.27 8.72 11.08
CA GLY A 56 8.63 9.28 11.05
C GLY A 56 9.00 9.82 9.66
N PRO A 57 10.12 10.56 9.57
CA PRO A 57 10.60 11.14 8.31
C PRO A 57 10.89 10.10 7.23
N ASN A 58 11.20 8.86 7.62
CA ASN A 58 11.46 7.76 6.68
C ASN A 58 10.22 7.31 5.92
N ILE A 59 9.03 7.64 6.41
CA ILE A 59 7.76 7.17 5.84
C ILE A 59 7.12 8.26 4.97
N LEU A 60 7.38 9.54 5.25
CA LEU A 60 6.81 10.67 4.51
C LEU A 60 7.10 10.62 2.99
N PRO A 61 8.31 10.28 2.52
CA PRO A 61 8.58 10.16 1.08
C PRO A 61 7.70 9.14 0.36
N VAL A 62 7.26 8.08 1.05
CA VAL A 62 6.35 7.09 0.46
C VAL A 62 4.97 7.71 0.21
N PHE A 63 4.47 8.53 1.14
CA PHE A 63 3.21 9.25 0.94
C PHE A 63 3.30 10.27 -0.20
N GLU A 64 4.46 10.93 -0.36
CA GLU A 64 4.72 11.82 -1.48
C GLU A 64 4.73 11.05 -2.81
N GLN A 65 5.45 9.93 -2.87
CA GLN A 65 5.45 9.04 -4.04
C GLN A 65 4.04 8.58 -4.38
N LEU A 66 3.18 8.32 -3.39
CA LEU A 66 1.79 7.93 -3.60
C LEU A 66 0.85 9.10 -3.94
N GLY A 67 1.32 10.37 -3.88
CA GLY A 67 0.48 11.55 -4.10
C GLY A 67 -0.52 11.81 -2.97
N LEU A 68 -0.29 11.22 -1.79
CA LEU A 68 -1.19 11.28 -0.62
C LEU A 68 -0.73 12.30 0.43
N MET A 69 0.34 13.03 0.17
CA MET A 69 0.93 13.97 1.15
C MET A 69 -0.06 15.08 1.54
N ASP A 70 -0.75 15.68 0.58
CA ASP A 70 -1.71 16.76 0.84
C ASP A 70 -2.88 16.28 1.70
N GLU A 71 -3.40 15.09 1.39
CA GLU A 71 -4.50 14.48 2.14
C GLU A 71 -4.06 14.09 3.56
N LEU A 72 -2.84 13.58 3.72
CA LEU A 72 -2.26 13.28 5.02
C LEU A 72 -2.15 14.55 5.88
N MET A 73 -1.58 15.62 5.33
CA MET A 73 -1.38 16.88 6.05
C MET A 73 -2.71 17.53 6.45
N LYS A 74 -3.71 17.51 5.56
CA LYS A 74 -5.06 18.01 5.85
C LYS A 74 -5.69 17.30 7.05
N ASN A 75 -5.59 15.96 7.09
CA ASN A 75 -6.24 15.14 8.12
C ASN A 75 -5.48 15.15 9.46
N VAL A 76 -4.15 15.29 9.43
CA VAL A 76 -3.33 15.44 10.65
C VAL A 76 -3.57 16.81 11.29
N TRP A 77 -3.54 17.89 10.49
CA TRP A 77 -3.69 19.25 11.01
C TRP A 77 -5.11 19.55 11.54
N SER A 78 -6.14 18.99 10.88
CA SER A 78 -7.54 19.16 11.27
C SER A 78 -7.87 18.61 12.67
N LYS A 79 -7.12 17.61 13.16
CA LYS A 79 -7.37 17.00 14.49
C LYS A 79 -6.60 17.65 15.64
N GLY A 80 -5.59 18.48 15.35
CA GLY A 80 -4.77 19.14 16.38
C GLY A 80 -5.41 20.38 17.03
N HIS A 81 -6.44 20.97 16.41
CA HIS A 81 -7.00 22.27 16.80
C HIS A 81 -8.33 22.21 17.55
N SER A 82 -8.82 21.02 17.90
CA SER A 82 -9.99 20.86 18.79
C SER A 82 -9.53 20.55 20.22
N ARG A 83 -8.78 21.48 20.83
CA ARG A 83 -8.54 21.54 22.27
C ARG A 83 -8.80 22.97 22.73
N THR A 84 -10.09 23.31 22.88
CA THR A 84 -10.51 24.23 23.95
C THR A 84 -10.42 23.50 25.27
#